data_AF-A0A0B3A948-F1
#
_entry.id   AF-A0A0B3A948-F1
#
_cell.length_a   1.000
_cell.length_b   1.000
_cell.length_c   1.000
_cell.angle_alpha   90.00
_cell.angle_beta   90.00
_cell.angle_gamma   90.00
#
_symmetry.space_group_name_H-M   'P 1'
#
loop_
_entity.id
_entity.type
_entity.pdbx_description
1 polymer ?
#
loop_
_entity_poly.entity_id
_entity_poly.type
_entity_poly.pdbx_seq_one_letter_code
_entity_poly.pdbx_strand_id
1 'polypeptide(L)'
;MRLPQHKKAYDEETPIGEALINALEELKRADHQVYVSLKYTRTVDVIKNILNRFINATKSAIDAYLLYAIEKKKLGEMPGSVMECISTFRSLASERPELVSFINLYIYMRNMNRSEYERFGEFRRNVTMRITLDGATHDLTIDAMYELNRRTIAFVTAIRDIILSGEKP
;
A
#
# COMPACT_ATOMS: atom_id res chain seq x y z
N MET A 1 -33.84 -3.91 1.41
CA MET A 1 -32.84 -2.85 1.68
C MET A 1 -32.35 -2.33 0.33
N ARG A 2 -32.80 -1.14 -0.09
CA ARG A 2 -32.41 -0.55 -1.39
C ARG A 2 -31.00 0.01 -1.26
N LEU A 3 -30.07 -0.52 -2.06
CA LEU A 3 -28.73 0.05 -2.19
C LEU A 3 -28.84 1.47 -2.77
N PRO A 4 -28.11 2.47 -2.22
CA PRO A 4 -28.12 3.82 -2.73
C PRO A 4 -27.63 3.89 -4.19
N GLN A 5 -28.15 4.85 -4.95
CA GLN A 5 -27.92 5.00 -6.41
C GLN A 5 -26.49 5.42 -6.82
N HIS A 6 -25.47 5.22 -5.98
CA HIS A 6 -24.06 5.49 -6.29
C HIS A 6 -23.38 4.36 -7.12
N LYS A 7 -24.15 3.64 -7.94
CA LYS A 7 -23.68 2.48 -8.72
C LYS A 7 -22.66 2.76 -9.83
N LYS A 8 -22.24 4.02 -10.05
CA LYS A 8 -21.32 4.39 -11.15
C LYS A 8 -19.83 4.44 -10.77
N ALA A 9 -19.46 4.53 -9.49
CA ALA A 9 -18.05 4.64 -9.09
C ALA A 9 -17.30 3.28 -9.09
N TYR A 10 -18.00 2.20 -9.43
CA TYR A 10 -17.53 0.81 -9.33
C TYR A 10 -17.72 0.01 -10.62
N ASP A 11 -17.86 0.67 -11.76
CA ASP A 11 -17.62 -0.05 -13.01
C ASP A 11 -16.12 -0.35 -13.09
N GLU A 12 -15.75 -1.59 -13.36
CA GLU A 12 -14.34 -1.99 -13.60
C GLU A 12 -13.73 -1.15 -14.72
N GLU A 13 -14.58 -0.60 -15.59
CA GLU A 13 -14.26 0.30 -16.69
C GLU A 13 -13.97 1.76 -16.26
N THR A 14 -14.15 2.11 -14.97
CA THR A 14 -13.79 3.44 -14.46
C THR A 14 -12.35 3.48 -13.94
N PRO A 15 -11.61 4.59 -14.11
CA PRO A 15 -10.25 4.72 -13.59
C PRO A 15 -10.15 4.50 -12.07
N ILE A 16 -11.17 4.89 -11.30
CA ILE A 16 -11.23 4.67 -9.85
C ILE A 16 -11.37 3.18 -9.54
N GLY A 17 -12.32 2.51 -10.22
CA GLY A 17 -12.55 1.07 -10.09
C GLY A 17 -11.30 0.27 -10.44
N GLU A 18 -10.67 0.56 -11.57
CA GLU A 18 -9.43 -0.07 -12.01
C GLU A 18 -8.30 0.10 -10.98
N ALA A 19 -8.04 1.33 -10.50
CA ALA A 19 -7.00 1.60 -9.52
C ALA A 19 -7.25 0.84 -8.20
N LEU A 20 -8.50 0.77 -7.75
CA LEU A 20 -8.87 0.07 -6.53
C LEU A 20 -8.79 -1.45 -6.67
N ILE A 21 -9.21 -2.01 -7.81
CA ILE A 21 -9.05 -3.44 -8.11
C ILE A 21 -7.57 -3.81 -8.13
N ASN A 22 -6.74 -3.02 -8.80
CA ASN A 22 -5.29 -3.22 -8.80
C ASN A 22 -4.71 -3.23 -7.38
N ALA A 23 -5.15 -2.30 -6.51
CA ALA A 23 -4.73 -2.28 -5.12
C ALA A 23 -5.13 -3.55 -4.36
N LEU A 24 -6.38 -4.01 -4.52
CA LEU A 24 -6.91 -5.20 -3.86
C LEU A 24 -6.28 -6.50 -4.36
N GLU A 25 -5.99 -6.60 -5.66
CA GLU A 25 -5.32 -7.76 -6.23
C GLU A 25 -3.87 -7.89 -5.75
N GLU A 26 -3.11 -6.80 -5.79
CA GLU A 26 -1.73 -6.81 -5.29
C GLU A 26 -1.68 -7.12 -3.80
N LEU A 27 -2.64 -6.60 -3.03
CA LEU A 27 -2.79 -6.92 -1.62
C LEU A 27 -3.12 -8.40 -1.39
N LYS A 28 -4.07 -8.97 -2.14
CA LYS A 28 -4.43 -10.40 -2.04
C LYS A 28 -3.24 -11.30 -2.34
N ARG A 29 -2.45 -10.95 -3.36
CA ARG A 29 -1.24 -11.68 -3.74
C ARG A 29 -0.18 -11.57 -2.63
N ALA A 30 0.02 -10.36 -2.09
CA ALA A 30 0.97 -10.13 -1.00
C ALA A 30 0.57 -10.90 0.27
N ASP A 31 -0.71 -10.86 0.65
CA ASP A 31 -1.24 -11.57 1.81
C ASP A 31 -1.03 -13.08 1.70
N HIS A 32 -1.38 -13.66 0.54
CA HIS A 32 -1.11 -15.06 0.27
C HIS A 32 0.40 -15.37 0.36
N GLN A 33 1.23 -14.53 -0.27
CA GLN A 33 2.68 -14.72 -0.28
C GLN A 33 3.28 -14.65 1.12
N VAL A 34 2.82 -13.74 1.98
CA VAL A 34 3.21 -13.66 3.40
C VAL A 34 2.81 -14.94 4.12
N TYR A 35 1.53 -15.33 4.04
CA TYR A 35 0.98 -16.48 4.76
C TYR A 35 1.72 -17.78 4.45
N VAL A 36 1.96 -18.08 3.16
CA VAL A 36 2.70 -19.28 2.76
C VAL A 36 4.18 -19.21 3.15
N SER A 37 4.73 -18.01 3.28
CA SER A 37 6.14 -17.79 3.59
C SER A 37 6.45 -17.81 5.08
N LEU A 38 5.47 -17.62 5.98
CA LEU A 38 5.67 -17.62 7.44
C LEU A 38 6.50 -18.81 7.94
N LYS A 39 6.25 -20.01 7.39
CA LYS A 39 6.95 -21.24 7.80
C LYS A 39 8.13 -21.62 6.89
N TYR A 40 8.17 -21.06 5.68
CA TYR A 40 8.99 -21.57 4.58
C TYR A 40 9.79 -20.51 3.83
N THR A 41 9.90 -19.27 4.33
CA THR A 41 10.77 -18.26 3.71
C THR A 41 12.20 -18.76 3.70
N ARG A 42 12.80 -18.89 2.51
CA ARG A 42 14.18 -19.38 2.33
C ARG A 42 15.12 -18.38 1.67
N THR A 43 14.61 -17.30 1.08
CA THR A 43 15.46 -16.30 0.39
C THR A 43 14.97 -14.88 0.65
N VAL A 44 15.90 -13.94 0.60
CA VAL A 44 15.60 -12.50 0.72
C VAL A 44 14.75 -12.01 -0.44
N ASP A 45 14.83 -12.67 -1.61
CA ASP A 45 14.04 -12.30 -2.78
C ASP A 45 12.52 -12.42 -2.53
N VAL A 46 12.10 -13.38 -1.70
CA VAL A 46 10.69 -13.46 -1.26
C VAL A 46 10.28 -12.22 -0.46
N ILE A 47 11.15 -11.75 0.44
CA ILE A 47 10.91 -10.56 1.28
C ILE A 47 10.84 -9.31 0.39
N LYS A 48 11.79 -9.14 -0.54
CA LYS A 48 11.75 -8.04 -1.53
C LYS A 48 10.49 -8.06 -2.38
N ASN A 49 10.07 -9.24 -2.85
CA ASN A 49 8.86 -9.37 -3.64
C ASN A 49 7.60 -8.98 -2.84
N ILE A 50 7.48 -9.43 -1.60
CA ILE A 50 6.38 -9.03 -0.71
C ILE A 50 6.37 -7.51 -0.50
N LEU A 51 7.53 -6.92 -0.18
CA LEU A 51 7.66 -5.48 0.03
C LEU A 51 7.27 -4.67 -1.21
N ASN A 52 7.68 -5.11 -2.40
CA ASN A 52 7.28 -4.49 -3.66
C ASN A 52 5.76 -4.52 -3.87
N ARG A 53 5.10 -5.64 -3.55
CA ARG A 53 3.64 -5.74 -3.65
C ARG A 53 2.93 -4.80 -2.70
N PHE A 54 3.42 -4.64 -1.45
CA PHE A 54 2.85 -3.66 -0.53
C PHE A 54 2.97 -2.23 -1.06
N ILE A 55 4.12 -1.87 -1.63
CA ILE A 55 4.34 -0.55 -2.25
C ILE A 55 3.36 -0.34 -3.40
N ASN A 56 3.19 -1.32 -4.27
CA ASN A 56 2.27 -1.24 -5.40
C ASN A 56 0.82 -1.12 -4.95
N ALA A 57 0.37 -1.98 -4.04
CA ALA A 57 -0.98 -1.93 -3.49
C ALA A 57 -1.29 -0.57 -2.84
N THR A 58 -0.34 -0.05 -2.06
CA THR A 58 -0.46 1.26 -1.40
C THR A 58 -0.52 2.40 -2.42
N LYS A 59 0.31 2.35 -3.47
CA LYS A 59 0.31 3.36 -4.54
C LYS A 59 -1.02 3.35 -5.30
N SER A 60 -1.50 2.18 -5.71
CA SER A 60 -2.78 2.04 -6.41
C SER A 60 -3.96 2.53 -5.56
N ALA A 61 -3.93 2.30 -4.23
CA ALA A 61 -4.94 2.83 -3.33
C ALA A 61 -4.88 4.37 -3.22
N ILE A 62 -3.68 4.95 -3.13
CA ILE A 62 -3.50 6.42 -3.19
C ILE A 62 -4.08 6.97 -4.50
N ASP A 63 -3.80 6.30 -5.63
CA ASP A 63 -4.30 6.73 -6.94
C ASP A 63 -5.83 6.68 -7.02
N ALA A 64 -6.45 5.60 -6.52
CA ALA A 64 -7.90 5.49 -6.43
C ALA A 64 -8.51 6.65 -5.62
N TYR A 65 -7.89 7.01 -4.49
CA TYR A 65 -8.35 8.12 -3.65
C TYR A 65 -8.20 9.49 -4.33
N LEU A 66 -7.08 9.73 -5.05
CA LEU A 66 -6.87 10.98 -5.79
C LEU A 66 -7.85 11.10 -6.97
N LEU A 67 -8.07 10.02 -7.71
CA LEU A 67 -9.07 9.97 -8.79
C LEU A 67 -10.49 10.22 -8.24
N TYR A 68 -10.81 9.64 -7.09
CA TYR A 68 -12.06 9.92 -6.38
C TYR A 68 -12.18 11.40 -5.98
N ALA A 69 -11.10 12.03 -5.52
CA ALA A 69 -11.08 13.47 -5.25
C ALA A 69 -11.31 14.31 -6.50
N ILE A 70 -10.80 13.89 -7.66
CA ILE A 70 -11.08 14.55 -8.96
C ILE A 70 -12.55 14.41 -9.33
N GLU A 71 -13.14 13.21 -9.21
CA GLU A 71 -14.57 12.99 -9.46
C GLU A 71 -15.45 13.87 -8.54
N LYS A 72 -15.04 14.02 -7.28
CA LYS A 72 -15.69 14.92 -6.31
C LYS A 72 -15.35 16.40 -6.48
N LYS A 73 -14.59 16.76 -7.52
CA LYS A 73 -14.15 18.13 -7.82
C LYS A 73 -13.37 18.79 -6.68
N LYS A 74 -12.69 17.98 -5.86
CA LYS A 74 -11.77 18.41 -4.80
C LYS A 74 -10.34 18.56 -5.29
N LEU A 75 -10.03 17.92 -6.41
CA LEU A 75 -8.77 18.01 -7.11
C LEU A 75 -9.05 18.29 -8.59
N GLY A 76 -8.23 19.13 -9.24
CA GLY A 76 -8.43 19.47 -10.65
C GLY A 76 -7.97 18.36 -11.59
N GLU A 77 -6.76 17.86 -11.37
CA GLU A 77 -6.12 16.84 -12.21
C GLU A 77 -5.20 15.94 -11.38
N MET A 78 -4.76 14.84 -11.98
CA MET A 78 -3.84 13.91 -11.33
C MET A 78 -2.45 14.53 -11.19
N PRO A 79 -1.79 14.46 -10.01
CA PRO A 79 -0.45 14.99 -9.86
C PRO A 79 0.57 14.21 -10.71
N GLY A 80 1.61 14.90 -11.21
CA GLY A 80 2.51 14.34 -12.21
C GLY A 80 3.58 13.41 -11.64
N SER A 81 4.05 13.68 -10.40
CA SER A 81 5.08 12.87 -9.75
C SER A 81 4.56 12.10 -8.52
N VAL A 82 5.26 11.03 -8.14
CA VAL A 82 4.91 10.24 -6.93
C VAL A 82 4.95 11.11 -5.67
N MET A 83 5.89 12.05 -5.58
CA MET A 83 6.00 12.95 -4.42
C MET A 83 4.87 13.97 -4.38
N GLU A 84 4.44 14.46 -5.55
CA GLU A 84 3.24 15.30 -5.65
C GLU A 84 1.97 14.52 -5.30
N CYS A 85 1.85 13.26 -5.72
CA CYS A 85 0.74 12.40 -5.32
C CYS A 85 0.68 12.26 -3.79
N ILE A 86 1.82 11.99 -3.15
CA ILE A 86 1.91 11.85 -1.69
C ILE A 86 1.52 13.14 -0.97
N SER A 87 2.06 14.28 -1.40
CA SER A 87 1.78 15.59 -0.76
C SER A 87 0.33 16.02 -0.97
N THR A 88 -0.21 15.80 -2.16
CA THR A 88 -1.63 16.05 -2.49
C THR A 88 -2.55 15.17 -1.65
N PHE A 89 -2.27 13.86 -1.59
CA PHE A 89 -3.01 12.92 -0.74
C PHE A 89 -2.99 13.36 0.72
N ARG A 90 -1.81 13.72 1.26
CA ARG A 90 -1.68 14.19 2.65
C ARG A 90 -2.49 15.45 2.92
N SER A 91 -2.55 16.38 1.96
CA SER A 91 -3.35 17.60 2.08
C SER A 91 -4.85 17.30 2.13
N LEU A 92 -5.32 16.46 1.20
CA LEU A 92 -6.73 16.03 1.12
C LEU A 92 -7.16 15.23 2.35
N ALA A 93 -6.33 14.28 2.77
CA ALA A 93 -6.61 13.42 3.92
C ALA A 93 -6.22 14.06 5.27
N SER A 94 -5.98 15.37 5.34
CA SER A 94 -5.47 16.04 6.55
C SER A 94 -6.41 15.94 7.75
N GLU A 95 -7.73 15.84 7.50
CA GLU A 95 -8.76 15.59 8.52
C GLU A 95 -8.83 14.13 8.97
N ARG A 96 -8.04 13.24 8.37
CA ARG A 96 -8.00 11.78 8.61
C ARG A 96 -6.59 11.34 9.02
N PRO A 97 -6.20 11.55 10.30
CA PRO A 97 -4.85 11.26 10.79
C PRO A 97 -4.40 9.82 10.52
N GLU A 98 -5.33 8.87 10.52
CA GLU A 98 -5.08 7.48 10.20
C GLU A 98 -4.50 7.33 8.78
N LEU A 99 -5.09 7.99 7.77
CA LEU A 99 -4.61 7.96 6.39
C LEU A 99 -3.26 8.67 6.23
N VAL A 100 -3.08 9.79 6.92
CA VAL A 100 -1.80 10.54 6.91
C VAL A 100 -0.68 9.68 7.52
N SER A 101 -0.96 8.90 8.55
CA SER A 101 0.02 8.01 9.18
C SER A 101 0.51 6.91 8.22
N PHE A 102 -0.35 6.44 7.32
CA PHE A 102 0.01 5.44 6.31
C PHE A 102 0.93 5.98 5.22
N ILE A 103 0.94 7.30 4.98
CA ILE A 103 1.91 7.91 4.08
C ILE A 103 3.34 7.73 4.59
N ASN A 104 3.54 7.86 5.90
CA ASN A 104 4.87 7.61 6.48
C ASN A 104 5.28 6.15 6.29
N LEU A 105 4.34 5.22 6.43
CA LEU A 105 4.57 3.80 6.14
C LEU A 105 4.94 3.57 4.67
N TYR A 106 4.23 4.19 3.74
CA TYR A 106 4.51 4.09 2.31
C TYR A 106 5.92 4.58 1.95
N ILE A 107 6.30 5.77 2.45
CA ILE A 107 7.65 6.33 2.26
C ILE A 107 8.70 5.40 2.85
N TYR A 108 8.46 4.91 4.07
CA TYR A 108 9.35 3.97 4.73
C TYR A 108 9.54 2.70 3.89
N MET A 109 8.46 2.07 3.41
CA MET A 109 8.54 0.90 2.53
C MET A 109 9.33 1.18 1.25
N ARG A 110 9.12 2.32 0.60
CA ARG A 110 9.90 2.71 -0.59
C ARG A 110 11.37 2.89 -0.29
N ASN A 111 11.73 3.50 0.84
CA ASN A 111 13.12 3.67 1.24
C ASN A 111 13.76 2.31 1.50
N MET A 112 13.11 1.45 2.30
CA MET A 112 13.55 0.06 2.55
C MET A 112 13.78 -0.73 1.25
N ASN A 113 12.92 -0.54 0.25
CA ASN A 113 13.02 -1.24 -1.02
C ASN A 113 14.22 -0.78 -1.87
N ARG A 114 14.58 0.50 -1.78
CA ARG A 114 15.69 1.11 -2.54
C ARG A 114 17.04 1.01 -1.85
N SER A 115 17.07 0.80 -0.53
CA SER A 115 18.30 0.67 0.22
C SER A 115 19.12 -0.55 -0.20
N GLU A 116 20.44 -0.39 -0.11
CA GLU A 116 21.36 -1.51 -0.06
C GLU A 116 21.03 -2.40 1.13
N TYR A 117 21.23 -3.70 0.94
CA TYR A 117 20.84 -4.70 1.92
C TYR A 117 21.80 -5.87 1.93
N GLU A 118 21.94 -6.44 3.11
CA GLU A 118 22.67 -7.68 3.34
C GLU A 118 21.69 -8.84 3.49
N ARG A 119 22.13 -10.02 3.07
CA ARG A 119 21.33 -11.26 3.11
C ARG A 119 21.83 -12.16 4.22
N PHE A 120 20.94 -12.53 5.15
CA PHE A 120 21.27 -13.41 6.27
C PHE A 120 20.33 -14.61 6.32
N GLY A 121 20.89 -15.77 6.69
CA GLY A 121 20.10 -16.96 6.99
C GLY A 121 19.41 -17.61 5.78
N GLU A 122 19.83 -17.30 4.56
CA GLU A 122 19.28 -17.92 3.35
C GLU A 122 19.42 -19.45 3.37
N PHE A 123 18.45 -20.12 2.76
CA PHE A 123 18.30 -21.58 2.70
C PHE A 123 18.11 -22.26 4.08
N ARG A 124 18.03 -21.49 5.17
CA ARG A 124 17.74 -21.96 6.54
C ARG A 124 16.44 -21.35 7.07
N ARG A 125 16.09 -21.66 8.32
CA ARG A 125 15.02 -20.95 9.03
C ARG A 125 15.55 -19.58 9.46
N ASN A 126 14.69 -18.56 9.50
CA ASN A 126 14.99 -17.17 9.92
C ASN A 126 15.79 -16.35 8.90
N VAL A 127 15.34 -16.35 7.65
CA VAL A 127 15.87 -15.42 6.63
C VAL A 127 15.62 -13.98 7.07
N THR A 128 16.68 -13.17 6.98
CA THR A 128 16.63 -11.76 7.35
C THR A 128 17.26 -10.94 6.22
N MET A 129 16.52 -9.94 5.77
CA MET A 129 17.05 -8.86 4.93
C MET A 129 17.41 -7.70 5.84
N ARG A 130 18.70 -7.45 6.03
CA ARG A 130 19.15 -6.31 6.83
C ARG A 130 19.40 -5.12 5.93
N ILE A 131 18.74 -4.01 6.21
CA ILE A 131 18.93 -2.75 5.49
C ILE A 131 19.59 -1.74 6.41
N THR A 132 20.37 -0.83 5.83
CA THR A 132 20.88 0.34 6.55
C THR A 132 20.17 1.59 6.02
N LEU A 133 19.49 2.31 6.90
CA LEU A 133 18.76 3.55 6.62
C LEU A 133 19.20 4.62 7.63
N ASP A 134 19.68 5.76 7.15
CA ASP A 134 20.07 6.89 8.00
C ASP A 134 21.02 6.54 9.16
N GLY A 135 21.93 5.57 8.92
CA GLY A 135 22.88 5.08 9.93
C GLY A 135 22.32 4.04 10.92
N ALA A 136 21.02 3.72 10.83
CA ALA A 136 20.38 2.67 11.60
C ALA A 136 20.19 1.39 10.77
N THR A 137 20.43 0.24 11.38
CA THR A 137 20.16 -1.07 10.77
C THR A 137 18.75 -1.53 11.10
N HIS A 138 18.00 -1.97 10.09
CA HIS A 138 16.68 -2.57 10.26
C HIS A 138 16.65 -3.99 9.71
N ASP A 139 16.13 -4.92 10.51
CA ASP A 139 15.99 -6.32 10.13
C ASP A 139 14.58 -6.58 9.61
N LEU A 140 14.51 -6.96 8.33
CA LEU A 140 13.27 -7.32 7.66
C LEU A 140 13.20 -8.85 7.58
N THR A 141 12.43 -9.42 8.49
CA THR A 141 12.09 -10.84 8.54
C THR A 141 10.70 -11.08 7.97
N ILE A 142 10.30 -12.34 7.84
CA ILE A 142 8.92 -12.65 7.43
C ILE A 142 7.89 -12.18 8.48
N ASP A 143 8.23 -12.17 9.76
CA ASP A 143 7.35 -11.65 10.81
C ASP A 143 7.17 -10.13 10.68
N ALA A 144 8.25 -9.41 10.34
CA ALA A 144 8.15 -7.99 10.02
C ALA A 144 7.26 -7.75 8.79
N MET A 145 7.36 -8.61 7.77
CA MET A 145 6.46 -8.55 6.61
C MET A 145 5.01 -8.83 6.97
N TYR A 146 4.75 -9.73 7.91
CA TYR A 146 3.40 -10.00 8.41
C TYR A 146 2.77 -8.78 9.08
N GLU A 147 3.53 -8.04 9.90
CA GLU A 147 3.02 -6.80 10.50
C GLU A 147 2.80 -5.69 9.46
N LEU A 148 3.73 -5.54 8.49
CA LEU A 148 3.53 -4.63 7.36
C LEU A 148 2.29 -4.99 6.54
N ASN A 149 2.02 -6.28 6.34
CA ASN A 149 0.83 -6.76 5.63
C ASN A 149 -0.45 -6.28 6.32
N ARG A 150 -0.57 -6.48 7.65
CA ARG A 150 -1.75 -6.05 8.42
C ARG A 150 -2.02 -4.56 8.27
N ARG A 151 -0.96 -3.75 8.35
CA ARG A 151 -1.07 -2.29 8.17
C ARG A 151 -1.45 -1.91 6.75
N THR A 152 -0.90 -2.58 5.75
CA THR A 152 -1.24 -2.35 4.34
C THR A 152 -2.71 -2.73 4.06
N ILE A 153 -3.19 -3.85 4.61
CA ILE A 153 -4.60 -4.27 4.51
C ILE A 153 -5.51 -3.20 5.10
N ALA A 154 -5.20 -2.70 6.30
CA ALA A 154 -5.99 -1.67 6.96
C ALA A 154 -6.09 -0.39 6.11
N PHE A 155 -4.98 0.05 5.52
CA PHE A 155 -4.95 1.23 4.66
C PHE A 155 -5.81 1.09 3.40
N VAL A 156 -5.59 0.03 2.62
CA VAL A 156 -6.33 -0.21 1.37
C VAL A 156 -7.82 -0.38 1.65
N THR A 157 -8.16 -1.04 2.75
CA THR A 157 -9.55 -1.21 3.20
C THR A 157 -10.19 0.12 3.58
N ALA A 158 -9.49 0.98 4.32
CA ALA A 158 -10.00 2.30 4.69
C ALA A 158 -10.29 3.16 3.44
N ILE A 159 -9.39 3.18 2.46
CA ILE A 159 -9.61 3.91 1.20
C ILE A 159 -10.82 3.35 0.44
N ARG A 160 -10.91 2.01 0.31
CA ARG A 160 -12.06 1.34 -0.31
C ARG A 160 -13.36 1.78 0.33
N ASP A 161 -13.42 1.76 1.66
CA ASP A 161 -14.64 2.04 2.40
C ASP A 161 -15.05 3.52 2.30
N ILE A 162 -14.10 4.46 2.24
CA ILE A 162 -14.34 5.88 1.95
C ILE A 162 -14.95 6.06 0.56
N ILE A 163 -14.38 5.40 -0.45
CA ILE A 163 -14.88 5.48 -1.83
C ILE A 163 -16.29 4.85 -1.92
N LEU A 164 -16.52 3.70 -1.26
CA LEU A 164 -17.82 3.00 -1.24
C LEU A 164 -18.91 3.79 -0.53
N SER A 165 -18.57 4.42 0.59
CA SER A 165 -19.52 5.19 1.40
C SER A 165 -19.90 6.51 0.76
N GLY A 166 -19.16 6.96 -0.26
CA GLY A 166 -19.37 8.27 -0.87
C GLY A 166 -18.95 9.41 0.05
N GLU A 167 -18.19 9.12 1.10
CA GLU A 167 -17.67 10.11 2.04
C GLU A 167 -16.81 11.14 1.32
N LYS A 168 -16.68 12.32 1.91
CA LYS A 168 -15.77 13.32 1.37
C LYS A 168 -14.34 12.78 1.45
N PRO A 169 -13.56 12.88 0.35
CA PRO A 169 -12.13 12.64 0.42
C PRO A 169 -11.54 13.62 1.43
#